data_AF-A0A963T6U0-F1
#
_entry.id   AF-A0A963T6U0-F1
#
_cell.length_a   1.000
_cell.length_b   1.000
_cell.length_c   1.000
_cell.angle_alpha   90.00
_cell.angle_beta   90.00
_cell.angle_gamma   90.00
#
_symmetry.space_group_name_H-M   'P 1'
#
loop_
_entity.id
_entity.type
_entity.pdbx_description
1 polymer ?
#
loop_
_entity_poly.entity_id
_entity_poly.type
_entity_poly.pdbx_seq_one_letter_code
_entity_poly.pdbx_strand_id
1 'polypeptide(L)'
;MKNLGAAMMIALCCLSAVQAAAATDDRREERIERHRKSLEGKADRWRRPPAQLKLSDAAALGERLFFDKNLSLNRNQSCESCHSLSVGADHGTGAPLPALGFVDNDNVRNLTAVSDGSDMTKFGALNAPSVGYAAFSPAFHWDSAEGLYVGGQFWNGRSNDLAEQARQPFLNPVEMAMPSKWAVVSRVR
;
A
#
# COMPACT_ATOMS: atom_id res chain seq x y z
N MET A 1 -48.49 44.34 -13.70
CA MET A 1 -48.35 43.95 -12.28
C MET A 1 -48.27 42.43 -12.03
N LYS A 2 -48.28 41.54 -13.03
CA LYS A 2 -48.30 40.07 -12.83
C LYS A 2 -46.94 39.38 -12.72
N ASN A 3 -45.82 40.08 -12.97
CA ASN A 3 -44.48 39.46 -13.07
C ASN A 3 -43.54 39.76 -11.89
N LEU A 4 -43.92 40.63 -10.93
CA LEU A 4 -43.06 40.92 -9.77
C LEU A 4 -43.07 39.78 -8.72
N GLY A 5 -44.18 39.05 -8.58
CA GLY A 5 -44.29 37.98 -7.58
C GLY A 5 -43.40 36.77 -7.87
N ALA A 6 -43.25 36.39 -9.15
CA ALA A 6 -42.42 35.26 -9.56
C ALA A 6 -40.92 35.54 -9.42
N ALA A 7 -40.48 36.76 -9.78
CA ALA A 7 -39.08 37.18 -9.62
C ALA A 7 -38.66 37.25 -8.14
N MET A 8 -39.56 37.73 -7.26
CA MET A 8 -39.29 37.79 -5.82
C MET A 8 -39.26 36.40 -5.16
N MET A 9 -40.09 35.46 -5.61
CA MET A 9 -40.04 34.06 -5.15
C MET A 9 -38.77 33.33 -5.60
N ILE A 10 -38.35 33.47 -6.86
CA ILE A 10 -37.11 32.82 -7.35
C ILE A 10 -35.89 33.40 -6.64
N ALA A 11 -35.83 34.72 -6.42
CA ALA A 11 -34.77 35.35 -5.67
C ALA A 11 -34.72 34.86 -4.20
N LEU A 12 -35.87 34.71 -3.53
CA LEU A 12 -35.94 34.16 -2.16
C LEU A 12 -35.48 32.69 -2.10
N CYS A 13 -35.82 31.88 -3.11
CA CYS A 13 -35.46 30.46 -3.17
C CYS A 13 -33.96 30.25 -3.47
N CYS A 14 -33.36 31.09 -4.33
CA CYS A 14 -31.93 31.05 -4.57
C CYS A 14 -31.12 31.52 -3.35
N LEU A 15 -31.60 32.54 -2.63
CA LEU A 15 -30.93 33.04 -1.44
C LEU A 15 -30.92 31.99 -0.31
N SER A 16 -32.05 31.31 -0.09
CA SER A 16 -32.15 30.25 0.92
C SER A 16 -31.29 29.02 0.59
N ALA A 17 -31.16 28.65 -0.69
CA ALA A 17 -30.26 27.57 -1.11
C ALA A 17 -28.78 27.92 -0.92
N VAL A 18 -28.36 29.15 -1.21
CA VAL A 18 -26.99 29.64 -0.98
C VAL A 18 -26.67 29.70 0.51
N GLN A 19 -27.62 30.16 1.34
CA GLN A 19 -27.47 30.21 2.79
C GLN A 19 -27.43 28.81 3.41
N ALA A 20 -28.19 27.84 2.89
CA ALA A 20 -28.11 26.44 3.31
C ALA A 20 -26.76 25.81 2.94
N ALA A 21 -26.23 26.07 1.74
CA ALA A 21 -24.92 25.57 1.32
C ALA A 21 -23.77 26.16 2.16
N ALA A 22 -23.78 27.48 2.41
CA ALA A 22 -22.82 28.13 3.31
C ALA A 22 -22.90 27.55 4.74
N ALA A 23 -24.11 27.33 5.27
CA ALA A 23 -24.31 26.75 6.59
C ALA A 23 -23.92 25.25 6.69
N THR A 24 -23.80 24.53 5.57
CA THR A 24 -23.21 23.18 5.55
C THR A 24 -21.68 23.21 5.53
N ASP A 25 -21.09 24.23 4.90
CA ASP A 25 -19.65 24.45 4.86
C ASP A 25 -19.13 24.87 6.23
N ASP A 26 -19.80 25.83 6.90
CA ASP A 26 -19.47 26.25 8.27
C ASP A 26 -19.55 25.06 9.25
N ARG A 27 -20.59 24.22 9.14
CA ARG A 27 -20.74 23.02 9.98
C ARG A 27 -19.70 21.94 9.69
N ARG A 28 -19.16 21.90 8.47
CA ARG A 28 -18.07 21.01 8.06
C ARG A 28 -16.75 21.51 8.62
N GLU A 29 -16.46 22.79 8.49
CA GLU A 29 -15.25 23.43 9.05
C GLU A 29 -15.22 23.33 10.58
N GLU A 30 -16.34 23.59 11.26
CA GLU A 30 -16.44 23.37 12.71
C GLU A 30 -16.20 21.90 13.09
N ARG A 31 -16.67 20.95 12.29
CA ARG A 31 -16.44 19.52 12.53
C ARG A 31 -14.97 19.16 12.35
N ILE A 32 -14.32 19.70 11.32
CA ILE A 32 -12.89 19.52 11.06
C ILE A 32 -12.08 20.11 12.21
N GLU A 33 -12.40 21.32 12.66
CA GLU A 33 -11.72 22.00 13.76
C GLU A 33 -11.90 21.28 15.10
N ARG A 34 -13.12 20.81 15.41
CA ARG A 34 -13.37 19.96 16.59
C ARG A 34 -12.57 18.66 16.54
N HIS A 35 -12.47 18.04 15.36
CA HIS A 35 -11.67 16.82 15.20
C HIS A 35 -10.18 17.12 15.36
N ARG A 36 -9.67 18.20 14.76
CA ARG A 36 -8.28 18.67 14.87
C ARG A 36 -7.89 18.90 16.33
N LYS A 37 -8.70 19.66 17.09
CA LYS A 37 -8.51 19.85 18.55
C LYS A 37 -8.57 18.55 19.34
N SER A 38 -9.43 17.60 18.94
CA SER A 38 -9.47 16.28 19.58
C SER A 38 -8.18 15.47 19.35
N LEU A 39 -7.45 15.74 18.26
CA LEU A 39 -6.19 15.08 17.92
C LEU A 39 -4.95 15.81 18.46
N GLU A 40 -5.04 17.10 18.79
CA GLU A 40 -3.97 17.87 19.43
C GLU A 40 -3.47 17.15 20.70
N GLY A 41 -2.16 16.94 20.80
CA GLY A 41 -1.51 16.22 21.91
C GLY A 41 -1.70 14.69 21.94
N LYS A 42 -2.63 14.12 21.15
CA LYS A 42 -2.82 12.65 21.06
C LYS A 42 -1.97 11.99 19.99
N ALA A 43 -1.47 12.76 19.03
CA ALA A 43 -0.62 12.26 17.96
C ALA A 43 0.72 11.68 18.47
N ASP A 44 1.18 12.07 19.66
CA ASP A 44 2.42 11.56 20.25
C ASP A 44 2.33 10.10 20.69
N ARG A 45 1.11 9.59 20.94
CA ARG A 45 0.87 8.17 21.25
C ARG A 45 1.24 7.24 20.09
N TRP A 46 1.04 7.71 18.85
CA TRP A 46 1.36 6.96 17.63
C TRP A 46 2.74 7.30 17.05
N ARG A 47 3.37 8.37 17.53
CA ARG A 47 4.74 8.77 17.15
C ARG A 47 5.83 8.11 17.97
N ARG A 48 5.50 7.42 19.07
CA ARG A 48 6.52 6.73 19.86
C ARG A 48 7.06 5.58 19.01
N PRO A 49 8.36 5.59 18.64
CA PRO A 49 8.91 4.44 17.94
C PRO A 49 8.70 3.23 18.87
N PRO A 50 8.20 2.09 18.35
CA PRO A 50 8.21 0.87 19.13
C PRO A 50 9.65 0.65 19.63
N ALA A 51 9.79 0.16 20.86
CA ALA A 51 11.10 -0.23 21.37
C ALA A 51 11.81 -1.06 20.30
N GLN A 52 13.07 -0.74 19.97
CA GLN A 52 13.83 -1.47 18.95
C GLN A 52 13.81 -2.96 19.29
N LEU A 53 12.99 -3.71 18.56
CA LEU A 53 12.91 -5.14 18.71
C LEU A 53 14.20 -5.71 18.14
N LYS A 54 14.98 -6.41 18.97
CA LYS A 54 16.14 -7.15 18.48
C LYS A 54 15.62 -8.32 17.64
N LEU A 55 15.87 -8.26 16.33
CA LEU A 55 15.55 -9.34 15.42
C LEU A 55 16.36 -10.60 15.77
N SER A 56 15.77 -11.77 15.52
CA SER A 56 16.54 -13.01 15.48
C SER A 56 17.51 -12.98 14.30
N ASP A 57 18.56 -13.79 14.33
CA ASP A 57 19.54 -13.85 13.22
C ASP A 57 18.86 -14.21 11.88
N ALA A 58 17.87 -15.09 11.91
CA ALA A 58 17.08 -15.44 10.73
C ALA A 58 16.25 -14.27 10.22
N ALA A 59 15.60 -13.51 11.10
CA ALA A 59 14.84 -12.32 10.71
C ALA A 59 15.74 -11.20 10.20
N ALA A 60 16.92 -11.00 10.81
CA ALA A 60 17.91 -10.04 10.34
C ALA A 60 18.49 -10.42 8.97
N LEU A 61 18.72 -11.71 8.70
CA LEU A 61 19.09 -12.19 7.37
C LEU A 61 17.95 -11.97 6.37
N GLY A 62 16.71 -12.28 6.75
CA GLY A 62 15.52 -12.04 5.92
C GLY A 62 15.36 -10.57 5.55
N GLU A 63 15.56 -9.65 6.50
CA GLU A 63 15.58 -8.21 6.26
C GLU A 63 16.66 -7.83 5.24
N ARG A 64 17.90 -8.32 5.40
CA ARG A 64 18.97 -8.05 4.43
C ARG A 64 18.61 -8.52 3.03
N LEU A 65 18.07 -9.73 2.89
CA LEU A 65 17.66 -10.29 1.61
C LEU A 65 16.49 -9.49 1.00
N PHE A 66 15.58 -8.97 1.82
CA PHE A 66 14.43 -8.16 1.37
C PHE A 66 14.88 -6.90 0.62
N PHE A 67 15.97 -6.28 1.06
CA PHE A 67 16.55 -5.08 0.45
C PHE A 67 17.65 -5.37 -0.59
N ASP A 68 18.08 -6.62 -0.78
CA ASP A 68 19.22 -6.95 -1.65
C ASP A 68 18.85 -6.99 -3.13
N LYS A 69 19.22 -5.93 -3.85
CA LYS A 69 19.02 -5.83 -5.30
C LYS A 69 19.89 -6.79 -6.09
N ASN A 70 20.95 -7.36 -5.51
CA ASN A 70 21.79 -8.31 -6.24
C ASN A 70 21.02 -9.57 -6.64
N LEU A 71 19.87 -9.86 -6.03
CA LEU A 71 19.10 -11.07 -6.29
C LEU A 71 18.19 -11.00 -7.53
N SER A 72 18.20 -9.89 -8.29
CA SER A 72 17.46 -9.73 -9.56
C SER A 72 18.35 -9.68 -10.79
N LEU A 73 17.89 -10.13 -11.95
CA LEU A 73 18.63 -10.30 -13.19
C LEU A 73 19.63 -9.16 -13.45
N ASN A 74 19.13 -7.92 -13.49
CA ASN A 74 19.87 -6.69 -13.80
C ASN A 74 20.39 -5.94 -12.55
N ARG A 75 20.30 -6.56 -11.36
CA ARG A 75 20.73 -5.99 -10.08
C ARG A 75 20.07 -4.64 -9.73
N ASN A 76 18.83 -4.45 -10.16
CA ASN A 76 18.09 -3.19 -10.04
C ASN A 76 16.85 -3.30 -9.14
N GLN A 77 16.39 -4.51 -8.85
CA GLN A 77 15.15 -4.79 -8.12
C GLN A 77 15.39 -5.70 -6.90
N SER A 78 14.70 -5.43 -5.80
CA SER A 78 14.60 -6.29 -4.61
C SER A 78 13.13 -6.43 -4.19
N CYS A 79 12.83 -7.13 -3.09
CA CYS A 79 11.46 -7.19 -2.55
C CYS A 79 10.93 -5.79 -2.23
N GLU A 80 11.78 -4.93 -1.66
CA GLU A 80 11.46 -3.52 -1.35
C GLU A 80 10.98 -2.71 -2.56
N SER A 81 11.45 -3.05 -3.78
CA SER A 81 11.06 -2.32 -4.99
C SER A 81 9.55 -2.37 -5.23
N CYS A 82 8.89 -3.49 -4.94
CA CYS A 82 7.45 -3.67 -5.18
C CYS A 82 6.64 -3.78 -3.88
N HIS A 83 7.30 -3.85 -2.72
CA HIS A 83 6.68 -3.99 -1.40
C HIS A 83 7.38 -3.06 -0.40
N SER A 84 7.14 -1.76 -0.52
CA SER A 84 7.99 -0.76 0.16
C SER A 84 7.74 -0.67 1.66
N LEU A 85 8.74 -1.02 2.46
CA LEU A 85 8.81 -0.77 3.90
C LEU A 85 9.28 0.66 4.22
N SER A 86 9.88 1.34 3.24
CA SER A 86 10.44 2.68 3.40
C SER A 86 9.36 3.75 3.50
N VAL A 87 9.61 4.77 4.33
CA VAL A 87 8.79 5.99 4.32
C VAL A 87 8.87 6.65 2.94
N GLY A 88 7.70 6.94 2.38
CA GLY A 88 7.60 7.67 1.12
C GLY A 88 7.85 9.17 1.32
N ALA A 89 7.82 9.90 0.22
CA ALA A 89 7.74 11.36 0.25
C ALA A 89 6.53 11.80 -0.57
N ASP A 90 5.76 12.74 -0.02
CA ASP A 90 4.63 13.37 -0.70
C ASP A 90 5.10 14.08 -1.97
N HIS A 91 4.39 13.86 -3.07
CA HIS A 91 4.78 14.35 -4.39
C HIS A 91 4.69 15.87 -4.56
N GLY A 92 3.89 16.56 -3.75
CA GLY A 92 3.73 18.02 -3.84
C GLY A 92 4.60 18.78 -2.83
N THR A 93 4.86 18.20 -1.67
CA THR A 93 5.46 18.88 -0.52
C THR A 93 6.81 18.30 -0.11
N GLY A 94 7.15 17.09 -0.57
CA GLY A 94 8.34 16.35 -0.12
C GLY A 94 8.25 15.89 1.34
N ALA A 95 7.11 16.09 2.00
CA ALA A 95 6.92 15.68 3.39
C ALA A 95 7.00 14.15 3.51
N PRO A 96 7.60 13.62 4.59
CA PRO A 96 7.67 12.18 4.81
C PRO A 96 6.25 11.63 4.95
N LEU A 97 5.91 10.67 4.10
CA LEU A 97 4.71 9.87 4.22
C LEU A 97 5.07 8.55 4.93
N PRO A 98 4.19 8.03 5.80
CA PRO A 98 4.36 6.65 6.27
C PRO A 98 4.46 5.71 5.06
N ALA A 99 5.13 4.56 5.23
CA ALA A 99 5.18 3.53 4.20
C ALA A 99 3.76 3.30 3.66
N LEU A 100 3.58 3.32 2.33
CA LEU A 100 2.27 3.33 1.68
C LEU A 100 1.59 1.96 1.75
N GLY A 101 1.39 1.45 2.96
CA GLY A 101 0.80 0.14 3.20
C GLY A 101 1.64 -1.02 2.68
N PHE A 102 2.98 -0.90 2.58
CA PHE A 102 3.85 -1.98 2.15
C PHE A 102 3.58 -2.50 0.73
N VAL A 103 3.18 -1.59 -0.17
CA VAL A 103 2.93 -1.84 -1.59
C VAL A 103 4.01 -1.18 -2.45
N ASP A 104 3.89 -1.34 -3.77
CA ASP A 104 4.75 -0.67 -4.73
C ASP A 104 4.45 0.84 -4.76
N ASN A 105 5.41 1.64 -4.31
CA ASN A 105 5.25 3.09 -4.33
C ASN A 105 5.15 3.62 -5.76
N ASP A 106 5.94 3.08 -6.69
CA ASP A 106 6.05 3.55 -8.07
C ASP A 106 4.74 3.36 -8.83
N ASN A 107 3.93 2.35 -8.47
CA ASN A 107 2.55 2.23 -8.99
C ASN A 107 1.68 3.45 -8.68
N VAL A 108 1.81 4.01 -7.47
CA VAL A 108 1.09 5.23 -7.08
C VAL A 108 1.66 6.45 -7.80
N ARG A 109 2.99 6.56 -7.93
CA ARG A 109 3.66 7.74 -8.53
C ARG A 109 3.45 7.82 -10.04
N ASN A 110 3.51 6.67 -10.70
CA ASN A 110 3.48 6.55 -12.15
C ASN A 110 2.07 6.27 -12.69
N LEU A 111 1.07 6.15 -11.79
CA LEU A 111 -0.31 5.81 -12.13
C LEU A 111 -0.44 4.47 -12.88
N THR A 112 0.39 3.49 -12.48
CA THR A 112 0.39 2.13 -13.06
C THR A 112 -0.36 1.16 -12.14
N ALA A 113 -1.01 0.17 -12.74
CA ALA A 113 -1.76 -0.84 -11.99
C ALA A 113 -0.88 -1.96 -11.43
N VAL A 114 0.27 -2.21 -12.06
CA VAL A 114 1.13 -3.38 -11.85
C VAL A 114 2.59 -2.97 -11.90
N SER A 115 3.42 -3.70 -11.16
CA SER A 115 4.84 -3.41 -10.99
C SER A 115 5.68 -3.82 -12.20
N ASP A 116 6.72 -3.04 -12.49
CA ASP A 116 7.73 -3.38 -13.47
C ASP A 116 8.65 -4.52 -12.99
N GLY A 117 9.19 -5.28 -13.93
CA GLY A 117 10.19 -6.31 -13.65
C GLY A 117 11.62 -5.77 -13.65
N SER A 118 12.57 -6.62 -13.25
CA SER A 118 14.00 -6.36 -13.37
C SER A 118 14.43 -6.14 -14.82
N ASP A 119 13.79 -6.84 -15.76
CA ASP A 119 13.78 -6.51 -17.18
C ASP A 119 12.73 -5.41 -17.41
N MET A 120 13.18 -4.17 -17.65
CA MET A 120 12.33 -2.99 -17.77
C MET A 120 11.37 -3.02 -18.98
N THR A 121 11.44 -4.05 -19.82
CA THR A 121 10.47 -4.27 -20.90
C THR A 121 9.27 -5.13 -20.47
N LYS A 122 9.25 -5.60 -19.21
CA LYS A 122 8.24 -6.51 -18.66
C LYS A 122 7.66 -5.98 -17.37
N PHE A 123 6.43 -6.40 -17.07
CA PHE A 123 5.69 -6.03 -15.86
C PHE A 123 4.75 -7.18 -15.45
N GLY A 124 4.33 -7.16 -14.18
CA GLY A 124 3.45 -8.17 -13.61
C GLY A 124 2.03 -8.14 -14.18
N ALA A 125 1.31 -9.26 -14.09
CA ALA A 125 -0.10 -9.33 -14.51
C ALA A 125 -1.09 -8.91 -13.41
N LEU A 126 -0.63 -8.86 -12.16
CA LEU A 126 -1.44 -8.53 -10.98
C LEU A 126 -0.72 -7.46 -10.16
N ASN A 127 -1.49 -6.62 -9.49
CA ASN A 127 -0.94 -5.64 -8.56
C ASN A 127 -0.18 -6.35 -7.42
N ALA A 128 0.97 -5.81 -7.01
CA ALA A 128 1.71 -6.31 -5.87
C ALA A 128 0.94 -6.01 -4.57
N PRO A 129 0.43 -7.01 -3.83
CA PRO A 129 -0.34 -6.76 -2.62
C PRO A 129 0.56 -6.20 -1.51
N SER A 130 -0.07 -5.67 -0.46
CA SER A 130 0.66 -5.36 0.78
C SER A 130 1.30 -6.63 1.36
N VAL A 131 2.56 -6.53 1.79
CA VAL A 131 3.18 -7.57 2.64
C VAL A 131 2.84 -7.41 4.12
N GLY A 132 2.22 -6.29 4.50
CA GLY A 132 1.71 -6.06 5.85
C GLY A 132 0.66 -7.11 6.21
N TYR A 133 0.78 -7.70 7.40
CA TYR A 133 -0.11 -8.75 7.90
C TYR A 133 -0.18 -10.04 7.09
N ALA A 134 0.60 -10.19 6.01
CA ALA A 134 0.61 -11.39 5.17
C ALA A 134 1.00 -12.67 5.94
N ALA A 135 1.75 -12.53 7.05
CA ALA A 135 2.12 -13.63 7.94
C ALA A 135 0.94 -14.20 8.75
N PHE A 136 -0.21 -13.52 8.80
CA PHE A 136 -1.41 -14.02 9.47
C PHE A 136 -2.34 -14.80 8.53
N SER A 137 -2.03 -14.88 7.24
CA SER A 137 -2.74 -15.80 6.34
C SER A 137 -2.43 -17.24 6.77
N PRO A 138 -3.44 -18.09 7.01
CA PRO A 138 -3.19 -19.49 7.33
C PRO A 138 -2.66 -20.23 6.10
N ALA A 139 -2.13 -21.44 6.31
CA ALA A 139 -1.82 -22.34 5.21
C ALA A 139 -3.05 -22.57 4.32
N PHE A 140 -2.86 -22.77 3.02
CA PHE A 140 -3.97 -23.01 2.11
C PHE A 140 -4.67 -24.33 2.44
N HIS A 141 -5.96 -24.28 2.77
CA HIS A 141 -6.74 -25.47 3.14
C HIS A 141 -8.22 -25.32 2.79
N TRP A 142 -8.93 -26.45 2.78
CA TRP A 142 -10.39 -26.46 2.75
C TRP A 142 -10.92 -26.30 4.18
N ASP A 143 -11.73 -25.27 4.41
CA ASP A 143 -12.49 -25.12 5.65
C ASP A 143 -13.86 -25.79 5.48
N SER A 144 -14.07 -26.91 6.19
CA SER A 144 -15.34 -27.64 6.11
C SER A 144 -16.49 -26.97 6.85
N ALA A 145 -16.22 -26.10 7.81
CA ALA A 145 -17.24 -25.37 8.54
C ALA A 145 -17.79 -24.21 7.70
N GLU A 146 -16.90 -23.49 7.01
CA GLU A 146 -17.26 -22.39 6.12
C GLU A 146 -17.61 -22.86 4.69
N GLY A 147 -17.21 -24.08 4.32
CA GLY A 147 -17.47 -24.65 2.98
C GLY A 147 -16.72 -23.95 1.86
N LEU A 148 -15.51 -23.43 2.14
CA LEU A 148 -14.69 -22.67 1.20
C LEU A 148 -13.20 -22.89 1.42
N TYR A 149 -12.37 -22.60 0.41
CA TYR A 149 -10.92 -22.61 0.54
C TYR A 149 -10.42 -21.34 1.23
N VAL A 150 -9.56 -21.50 2.25
CA VAL A 150 -9.01 -20.41 3.07
C VAL A 150 -7.49 -20.44 3.04
N GLY A 151 -6.88 -19.25 3.04
CA GLY A 151 -5.46 -19.07 3.27
C GLY A 151 -4.60 -19.08 2.02
N GLY A 152 -3.33 -19.42 2.21
CA GLY A 152 -2.29 -19.36 1.20
C GLY A 152 -1.81 -17.93 0.92
N GLN A 153 -0.85 -17.84 -0.01
CA GLN A 153 -0.27 -16.61 -0.49
C GLN A 153 -0.55 -16.42 -1.98
N PHE A 154 -0.28 -15.19 -2.45
CA PHE A 154 -0.73 -14.64 -3.73
C PHE A 154 -2.25 -14.50 -3.83
N TRP A 155 -2.70 -13.66 -4.76
CA TRP A 155 -4.13 -13.42 -5.03
C TRP A 155 -4.95 -14.68 -5.31
N ASN A 156 -4.30 -15.73 -5.82
CA ASN A 156 -4.95 -16.99 -6.18
C ASN A 156 -4.65 -18.15 -5.23
N GLY A 157 -4.01 -17.90 -4.08
CA GLY A 157 -3.71 -18.93 -3.08
C GLY A 157 -2.73 -20.02 -3.56
N ARG A 158 -2.00 -19.82 -4.67
CA ARG A 158 -1.17 -20.87 -5.30
C ARG A 158 0.05 -21.28 -4.48
N SER A 159 0.38 -20.55 -3.42
CA SER A 159 1.43 -20.92 -2.48
C SER A 159 0.84 -21.18 -1.12
N ASN A 160 1.27 -22.26 -0.49
CA ASN A 160 0.72 -22.67 0.79
C ASN A 160 1.10 -21.70 1.92
N ASP A 161 2.31 -21.14 1.88
CA ASP A 161 2.83 -20.26 2.92
C ASP A 161 3.85 -19.23 2.38
N LEU A 162 4.33 -18.36 3.27
CA LEU A 162 5.33 -17.32 2.95
C LEU A 162 6.67 -17.89 2.47
N ALA A 163 7.11 -19.03 2.99
CA ALA A 163 8.40 -19.61 2.62
C ALA A 163 8.36 -20.19 1.19
N GLU A 164 7.22 -20.76 0.80
CA GLU A 164 6.98 -21.18 -0.58
C GLU A 164 6.86 -19.97 -1.52
N GLN A 165 6.07 -18.97 -1.11
CA GLN A 165 5.86 -17.73 -1.87
C GLN A 165 7.18 -17.02 -2.17
N ALA A 166 8.03 -16.83 -1.16
CA ALA A 166 9.27 -16.06 -1.25
C ALA A 166 10.28 -16.62 -2.27
N ARG A 167 10.14 -17.89 -2.69
CA ARG A 167 11.02 -18.54 -3.66
C ARG A 167 10.66 -18.21 -5.11
N GLN A 168 9.42 -17.82 -5.37
CA GLN A 168 8.92 -17.70 -6.74
C GLN A 168 9.39 -16.44 -7.47
N PRO A 169 9.39 -15.23 -6.86
CA PRO A 169 9.70 -14.00 -7.57
C PRO A 169 11.09 -13.95 -8.17
N PHE A 170 12.06 -14.60 -7.51
CA PHE A 170 13.42 -14.71 -8.02
C PHE A 170 13.47 -15.22 -9.46
N LEU A 171 12.69 -16.25 -9.79
CA LEU A 171 12.76 -16.93 -11.09
C LEU A 171 11.69 -16.47 -12.08
N ASN A 172 10.74 -15.65 -11.63
CA ASN A 172 9.68 -15.17 -12.49
C ASN A 172 10.24 -14.14 -13.50
N PRO A 173 10.14 -14.39 -14.82
CA PRO A 173 10.77 -13.56 -15.84
C PRO A 173 10.17 -12.15 -15.97
N VAL A 174 8.99 -11.89 -15.40
CA VAL A 174 8.37 -10.56 -15.35
C VAL A 174 8.55 -9.85 -14.00
N GLU A 175 9.25 -10.48 -13.07
CA GLU A 175 9.61 -9.91 -11.75
C GLU A 175 11.15 -9.87 -11.66
N MET A 176 11.79 -10.64 -10.77
CA MET A 176 13.24 -10.55 -10.56
C MET A 176 14.07 -11.30 -11.61
N ALA A 177 13.45 -12.15 -12.42
CA ALA A 177 13.99 -12.70 -13.68
C ALA A 177 15.34 -13.45 -13.62
N MET A 178 15.70 -14.03 -12.48
CA MET A 178 16.90 -14.86 -12.37
C MET A 178 16.77 -16.14 -13.21
N PRO A 179 17.81 -16.53 -13.97
CA PRO A 179 17.71 -17.60 -14.95
C PRO A 179 17.62 -19.00 -14.33
N SER A 180 18.03 -19.17 -13.06
CA SER A 180 17.96 -20.45 -12.35
C SER A 180 18.10 -20.27 -10.84
N LYS A 181 17.69 -21.29 -10.08
CA LYS A 181 17.93 -21.37 -8.62
C LYS A 181 19.41 -21.23 -8.29
N TRP A 182 20.29 -21.86 -9.08
CA TRP A 182 21.73 -21.78 -8.88
C TRP A 182 22.27 -20.35 -9.08
N ALA A 183 21.73 -19.62 -10.06
CA ALA A 183 22.11 -18.23 -10.28
C ALA A 183 21.73 -17.35 -9.07
N VAL A 184 20.60 -17.61 -8.41
CA VAL A 184 20.22 -16.92 -7.16
C VAL A 184 21.22 -17.25 -6.05
N VAL A 185 21.45 -18.53 -5.79
CA VAL A 185 22.38 -19.00 -4.73
C VAL A 185 23.78 -18.44 -4.94
N SER A 186 24.27 -18.41 -6.18
CA SER A 186 25.59 -17.88 -6.52
C SER A 186 25.76 -16.38 -6.24
N ARG A 187 24.67 -15.65 -5.98
CA ARG A 187 24.70 -14.21 -5.66
C ARG A 187 24.59 -13.92 -4.17
N VAL A 188 24.16 -14.88 -3.36
CA VAL A 188 24.15 -14.76 -1.89
C VAL A 188 25.61 -14.78 -1.40
N ARG A 189 26.00 -13.77 -0.64
CA ARG A 189 27.36 -13.59 -0.10
C ARG A 189 27.34 -13.52 1.42
#